data_AF-A0AAV0PF32-F1
#
_entry.id   AF-A0AAV0PF32-F1
#
_cell.length_a   1.000
_cell.length_b   1.000
_cell.length_c   1.000
_cell.angle_alpha   90.00
_cell.angle_beta   90.00
_cell.angle_gamma   90.00
#
_symmetry.space_group_name_H-M   'P 1'
#
loop_
_entity.id
_entity.type
_entity.pdbx_description
1 polymer ?
#
loop_
_entity_poly.entity_id
_entity_poly.type
_entity_poly.pdbx_seq_one_letter_code
_entity_poly.pdbx_strand_id
1 'polypeptide(L)'
;MGRIRKTTPLWIIGFAYFPPESERTEKLSPNYKGGKMAAVKRIKLGSQGLEVSAQGLGCMGMSAFYGPDKPDSDMIALIHHAINSGVTFFDTSDVYGPRTNEILLGKAFKEGVREKVELATKFGSVFEEGKRGYRGDPAYVRAACEASLKRLEVDCIDLYYQHRVDTTVPIEATVGELKKLVEEGKIKYIGLSEASAATIRRAHAVHPITAVQLEWSLWSRDVEEEIIPTCRELGIGIVAYSPLGRGFFASGPKLLDSLAEGDFRRTQPRFQGENWDHNKTLFERVSEIANRKGCTPSQLALAWVHHQGDDVCPIPGTTKIENFNQNIGALSVKLTPEDMSELEAIASTDAVKGDRYMAGMSTFKGADTPPLSSWKSE
;
A
#
# COMPACT_ATOMS: atom_id res chain seq x y z
N MET A 1 -74.43 -26.55 19.65
CA MET A 1 -74.23 -27.48 18.50
C MET A 1 -74.70 -26.79 17.24
N GLY A 2 -73.77 -26.16 16.51
CA GLY A 2 -74.06 -25.39 15.30
C GLY A 2 -72.86 -25.48 14.36
N ARG A 3 -73.13 -25.84 13.11
CA ARG A 3 -72.17 -26.16 12.05
C ARG A 3 -71.23 -24.98 11.74
N ILE A 4 -69.93 -25.24 11.78
CA ILE A 4 -68.89 -24.36 11.21
C ILE A 4 -68.61 -24.88 9.79
N ARG A 5 -68.99 -24.11 8.76
CA ARG A 5 -68.44 -24.23 7.40
C ARG A 5 -67.43 -23.11 7.21
N LYS A 6 -66.20 -23.51 6.88
CA LYS A 6 -65.04 -22.68 6.60
C LYS A 6 -65.28 -21.86 5.32
N THR A 7 -65.13 -20.55 5.42
CA THR A 7 -64.88 -19.66 4.28
C THR A 7 -63.59 -18.89 4.56
N THR A 8 -62.62 -19.05 3.67
CA THR A 8 -61.31 -18.41 3.68
C THR A 8 -61.44 -16.96 3.22
N PRO A 9 -60.80 -15.96 3.87
CA PRO A 9 -60.55 -14.68 3.25
C PRO A 9 -59.14 -14.61 2.66
N LEU A 10 -59.09 -14.11 1.43
CA LEU A 10 -57.91 -13.62 0.70
C LEU A 10 -57.13 -12.63 1.56
N TRP A 11 -55.81 -12.84 1.69
CA TRP A 11 -54.90 -11.80 2.14
C TRP A 11 -54.39 -11.02 0.92
N ILE A 12 -54.63 -9.70 0.96
CA ILE A 12 -54.16 -8.71 0.00
C ILE A 12 -52.64 -8.57 0.16
N ILE A 13 -51.91 -8.78 -0.94
CA ILE A 13 -50.47 -8.53 -1.04
C ILE A 13 -50.28 -7.02 -1.13
N GLY A 14 -49.79 -6.40 -0.05
CA GLY A 14 -49.34 -5.02 -0.04
C GLY A 14 -48.00 -4.91 -0.77
N PHE A 15 -47.98 -4.25 -1.92
CA PHE A 15 -46.75 -3.80 -2.56
C PHE A 15 -46.09 -2.72 -1.70
N ALA A 16 -44.91 -3.01 -1.17
CA ALA A 16 -44.04 -1.98 -0.60
C ALA A 16 -43.50 -1.11 -1.74
N TYR A 17 -43.90 0.16 -1.74
CA TYR A 17 -43.43 1.19 -2.65
C TYR A 17 -41.97 1.52 -2.32
N PHE A 18 -41.03 1.11 -3.18
CA PHE A 18 -39.64 1.58 -3.14
C PHE A 18 -39.56 2.90 -3.93
N PRO A 19 -39.13 4.02 -3.32
CA PRO A 19 -38.92 5.25 -4.06
C PRO A 19 -37.70 5.13 -5.01
N PRO A 20 -37.70 5.86 -6.14
CA PRO A 20 -36.62 5.83 -7.12
C PRO A 20 -35.30 6.37 -6.55
N GLU A 21 -34.20 5.91 -7.14
CA GLU A 21 -32.78 6.06 -6.74
C GLU A 21 -32.21 7.49 -6.71
N SER A 22 -33.04 8.52 -6.86
CA SER A 22 -32.60 9.92 -7.04
C SER A 22 -32.58 10.79 -5.78
N GLU A 23 -32.77 10.25 -4.58
CA GLU A 23 -32.84 11.07 -3.33
C GLU A 23 -31.94 10.61 -2.18
N ARG A 24 -30.87 9.84 -2.44
CA ARG A 24 -29.78 9.64 -1.44
C ARG A 24 -28.68 10.69 -1.61
N THR A 25 -28.97 11.95 -1.28
CA THR A 25 -27.91 12.92 -0.99
C THR A 25 -27.51 12.77 0.48
N GLU A 26 -26.47 11.97 0.74
CA GLU A 26 -25.74 12.05 2.00
C GLU A 26 -25.16 13.47 2.13
N LYS A 27 -25.45 14.13 3.25
CA LYS A 27 -24.93 15.46 3.57
C LYS A 27 -23.42 15.38 3.71
N LEU A 28 -22.71 15.84 2.68
CA LEU A 28 -21.30 16.21 2.75
C LEU A 28 -21.08 17.14 3.96
N SER A 29 -19.96 16.95 4.64
CA SER A 29 -19.54 17.84 5.72
C SER A 29 -19.47 19.29 5.22
N PRO A 30 -19.89 20.29 6.01
CA PRO A 30 -20.07 21.67 5.55
C PRO A 30 -18.79 22.41 5.13
N ASN A 31 -17.63 21.75 5.14
CA ASN A 31 -16.32 22.35 4.85
C ASN A 31 -15.67 21.89 3.54
N TYR A 32 -16.25 20.96 2.76
CA TYR A 32 -15.68 20.59 1.46
C TYR A 32 -16.21 21.51 0.35
N LYS A 33 -15.64 22.72 0.24
CA LYS A 33 -15.79 23.52 -0.98
C LYS A 33 -15.06 22.78 -2.09
N GLY A 34 -15.75 22.47 -3.19
CA GLY A 34 -15.19 21.82 -4.38
C GLY A 34 -14.04 22.61 -5.02
N GLY A 35 -12.87 22.52 -4.42
CA GLY A 35 -11.62 22.99 -5.00
C GLY A 35 -11.22 22.10 -6.17
N LYS A 36 -10.51 22.67 -7.15
CA LYS A 36 -9.84 21.88 -8.17
C LYS A 36 -8.97 20.84 -7.46
N MET A 37 -9.14 19.57 -7.81
CA MET A 37 -8.27 18.48 -7.36
C MET A 37 -6.81 18.86 -7.58
N ALA A 38 -5.94 18.55 -6.62
CA ALA A 38 -4.52 18.83 -6.73
C ALA A 38 -3.95 18.18 -8.00
N ALA A 39 -3.16 18.92 -8.77
CA ALA A 39 -2.50 18.36 -9.94
C ALA A 39 -1.47 17.31 -9.49
N VAL A 40 -1.68 16.06 -9.87
CA VAL A 40 -0.73 14.97 -9.59
C VAL A 40 0.43 15.08 -10.57
N LYS A 41 1.57 15.54 -10.07
CA LYS A 41 2.80 15.65 -10.85
C LYS A 41 3.40 14.26 -11.09
N ARG A 42 4.26 14.16 -12.11
CA ARG A 42 5.13 13.01 -12.31
C ARG A 42 6.47 13.23 -11.62
N ILE A 43 7.07 12.15 -11.11
CA ILE A 43 8.41 12.10 -10.54
C ILE A 43 9.19 10.96 -11.16
N LYS A 44 10.53 11.06 -11.14
CA LYS A 44 11.40 9.94 -11.49
C LYS A 44 11.55 9.04 -10.26
N LEU A 45 11.26 7.75 -10.42
CA LEU A 45 11.44 6.77 -9.36
C LEU A 45 12.72 5.98 -9.65
N GLY A 46 13.80 6.35 -8.97
CA GLY A 46 15.14 5.86 -9.27
C GLY A 46 15.78 6.57 -10.48
N SER A 47 16.94 6.06 -10.90
CA SER A 47 17.80 6.63 -11.93
C SER A 47 17.69 5.94 -13.31
N GLN A 48 16.89 4.87 -13.40
CA GLN A 48 16.80 3.96 -14.55
C GLN A 48 15.78 4.42 -15.61
N GLY A 49 15.02 5.48 -15.34
CA GLY A 49 14.07 6.07 -16.29
C GLY A 49 12.59 5.78 -16.00
N LEU A 50 12.27 5.07 -14.91
CA LEU A 50 10.88 4.92 -14.47
C LEU A 50 10.34 6.28 -14.01
N GLU A 51 9.22 6.71 -14.59
CA GLU A 51 8.47 7.88 -14.15
C GLU A 51 7.08 7.47 -13.67
N VAL A 52 6.69 7.98 -12.51
CA VAL A 52 5.42 7.64 -11.84
C VAL A 52 4.70 8.89 -11.38
N SER A 53 3.42 8.77 -11.03
CA SER A 53 2.74 9.83 -10.29
C SER A 53 3.38 10.04 -8.91
N ALA A 54 3.48 11.29 -8.45
CA ALA A 54 4.06 11.66 -7.15
C ALA A 54 3.39 10.95 -5.96
N GLN A 55 2.14 10.52 -6.13
CA GLN A 55 1.46 9.60 -5.23
C GLN A 55 0.95 8.41 -6.05
N GLY A 56 1.21 7.20 -5.57
CA GLY A 56 0.61 5.99 -6.12
C GLY A 56 -0.62 5.53 -5.34
N LEU A 57 -1.19 4.39 -5.74
CA LEU A 57 -2.28 3.72 -5.05
C LEU A 57 -1.87 2.31 -4.63
N GLY A 58 -1.89 2.05 -3.32
CA GLY A 58 -1.73 0.70 -2.79
C GLY A 58 -3.04 -0.07 -2.85
N CYS A 59 -3.12 -1.14 -3.64
CA CYS A 59 -4.37 -1.87 -3.90
C CYS A 59 -4.66 -3.00 -2.90
N MET A 60 -3.77 -3.25 -1.94
CA MET A 60 -3.89 -4.32 -0.93
C MET A 60 -5.27 -4.36 -0.25
N GLY A 61 -5.76 -3.22 0.25
CA GLY A 61 -7.01 -3.16 1.02
C GLY A 61 -8.29 -3.46 0.22
N MET A 62 -8.19 -3.57 -1.11
CA MET A 62 -9.32 -3.92 -1.97
C MET A 62 -9.73 -5.40 -1.82
N SER A 63 -8.77 -6.28 -1.47
CA SER A 63 -9.01 -7.72 -1.33
C SER A 63 -8.11 -8.43 -0.31
N ALA A 64 -7.46 -7.70 0.61
CA ALA A 64 -6.58 -8.33 1.60
C ALA A 64 -6.44 -7.53 2.91
N PHE A 65 -6.27 -8.29 4.01
CA PHE A 65 -5.84 -7.87 5.35
C PHE A 65 -6.72 -6.88 6.14
N TYR A 66 -7.50 -6.01 5.47
CA TYR A 66 -8.32 -4.96 6.10
C TYR A 66 -9.83 -5.26 5.98
N GLY A 67 -10.21 -6.43 6.49
CA GLY A 67 -11.59 -6.93 6.46
C GLY A 67 -11.93 -7.63 5.15
N PRO A 68 -13.24 -7.79 4.85
CA PRO A 68 -13.68 -8.56 3.69
C PRO A 68 -13.39 -7.85 2.38
N ASP A 69 -13.24 -8.64 1.32
CA ASP A 69 -13.12 -8.20 -0.07
C ASP A 69 -14.23 -7.23 -0.43
N LYS A 70 -13.89 -6.26 -1.27
CA LYS A 70 -14.86 -5.30 -1.79
C LYS A 70 -15.38 -5.77 -3.15
N PRO A 71 -16.60 -5.38 -3.53
CA PRO A 71 -17.11 -5.70 -4.86
C PRO A 71 -16.16 -5.20 -5.95
N ASP A 72 -15.83 -6.06 -6.93
CA ASP A 72 -14.93 -5.73 -8.04
C ASP A 72 -15.35 -4.45 -8.77
N SER A 73 -16.66 -4.25 -8.99
CA SER A 73 -17.21 -3.06 -9.66
C SER A 73 -16.78 -1.77 -8.99
N ASP A 74 -16.82 -1.72 -7.67
CA ASP A 74 -16.56 -0.52 -6.87
C ASP A 74 -15.05 -0.23 -6.88
N MET A 75 -14.23 -1.28 -6.83
CA MET A 75 -12.77 -1.13 -6.84
C MET A 75 -12.24 -0.78 -8.23
N ILE A 76 -12.83 -1.33 -9.29
CA ILE A 76 -12.55 -0.91 -10.67
C ILE A 76 -12.91 0.57 -10.85
N ALA A 77 -14.08 0.99 -10.37
CA ALA A 77 -14.49 2.40 -10.41
C ALA A 77 -13.50 3.31 -9.67
N LEU A 78 -13.01 2.89 -8.50
CA LEU A 78 -11.98 3.61 -7.74
C LEU A 78 -10.64 3.68 -8.49
N ILE A 79 -10.19 2.59 -9.11
CA ILE A 79 -8.97 2.55 -9.94
C ILE A 79 -9.11 3.54 -11.11
N HIS A 80 -10.23 3.51 -11.82
CA HIS A 80 -10.50 4.43 -12.93
C HIS A 80 -10.56 5.88 -12.46
N HIS A 81 -11.18 6.14 -11.31
CA HIS A 81 -11.19 7.47 -10.68
C HIS A 81 -9.77 7.95 -10.35
N ALA A 82 -8.90 7.06 -9.85
CA ALA A 82 -7.51 7.39 -9.58
C ALA A 82 -6.74 7.77 -10.85
N ILE A 83 -6.91 6.99 -11.92
CA ILE A 83 -6.30 7.26 -13.24
C ILE A 83 -6.77 8.61 -13.79
N ASN A 84 -8.08 8.87 -13.75
CA ASN A 84 -8.67 10.13 -14.20
C ASN A 84 -8.21 11.34 -13.34
N SER A 85 -7.76 11.10 -12.11
CA SER A 85 -7.19 12.11 -11.23
C SER A 85 -5.68 12.32 -11.43
N GLY A 86 -5.04 11.58 -12.35
CA GLY A 86 -3.63 11.68 -12.68
C GLY A 86 -2.70 10.72 -11.93
N VAL A 87 -3.24 9.78 -11.14
CA VAL A 87 -2.44 8.70 -10.55
C VAL A 87 -2.16 7.64 -11.60
N THR A 88 -0.90 7.30 -11.78
CA THR A 88 -0.47 6.30 -12.76
C THR A 88 0.25 5.12 -12.11
N PHE A 89 0.73 5.25 -10.87
CA PHE A 89 1.43 4.17 -10.18
C PHE A 89 0.52 3.33 -9.28
N PHE A 90 0.37 2.06 -9.62
CA PHE A 90 -0.50 1.11 -8.91
C PHE A 90 0.30 -0.05 -8.34
N ASP A 91 0.17 -0.28 -7.04
CA ASP A 91 0.93 -1.30 -6.31
C ASP A 91 0.02 -2.46 -5.85
N THR A 92 0.37 -3.67 -6.25
CA THR A 92 -0.29 -4.93 -5.85
C THR A 92 0.75 -6.00 -5.46
N SER A 93 0.33 -7.24 -5.21
CA SER A 93 1.19 -8.41 -4.95
C SER A 93 0.42 -9.71 -5.14
N ASP A 94 1.13 -10.77 -5.51
CA ASP A 94 0.59 -12.14 -5.58
C ASP A 94 -0.04 -12.66 -4.25
N VAL A 95 0.40 -12.15 -3.10
CA VAL A 95 -0.11 -12.55 -1.78
C VAL A 95 -1.40 -11.82 -1.38
N TYR A 96 -1.86 -10.81 -2.12
CA TYR A 96 -3.09 -10.08 -1.80
C TYR A 96 -4.32 -10.83 -2.34
N GLY A 97 -5.25 -11.24 -1.45
CA GLY A 97 -6.37 -12.14 -1.76
C GLY A 97 -6.31 -13.44 -0.95
N PRO A 98 -5.34 -14.34 -1.19
CA PRO A 98 -4.21 -14.29 -2.15
C PRO A 98 -4.61 -14.37 -3.63
N ARG A 99 -3.76 -13.82 -4.52
CA ARG A 99 -3.85 -13.84 -6.00
C ARG A 99 -5.06 -13.14 -6.63
N THR A 100 -6.09 -12.78 -5.87
CA THR A 100 -7.30 -12.13 -6.40
C THR A 100 -7.08 -10.65 -6.72
N ASN A 101 -6.15 -9.97 -6.03
CA ASN A 101 -5.91 -8.55 -6.25
C ASN A 101 -5.29 -8.26 -7.63
N GLU A 102 -4.36 -9.11 -8.07
CA GLU A 102 -3.80 -9.02 -9.42
C GLU A 102 -4.88 -9.25 -10.50
N ILE A 103 -5.82 -10.19 -10.27
CA ILE A 103 -6.94 -10.43 -11.19
C ILE A 103 -7.85 -9.19 -11.25
N LEU A 104 -8.13 -8.56 -10.11
CA LEU A 104 -8.91 -7.32 -10.05
C LEU A 104 -8.25 -6.19 -10.87
N LEU A 105 -6.94 -6.00 -10.71
CA LEU A 105 -6.21 -4.99 -11.48
C LEU A 105 -6.17 -5.33 -12.97
N GLY A 106 -6.00 -6.61 -13.33
CA GLY A 106 -6.07 -7.07 -14.72
C GLY A 106 -7.42 -6.74 -15.36
N LYS A 107 -8.54 -6.91 -14.64
CA LYS A 107 -9.87 -6.46 -15.10
C LYS A 107 -9.93 -4.93 -15.26
N ALA A 108 -9.38 -4.17 -14.32
CA ALA A 108 -9.41 -2.71 -14.34
C ALA A 108 -8.58 -2.11 -15.48
N PHE A 109 -7.55 -2.80 -15.97
CA PHE A 109 -6.62 -2.32 -16.99
C PHE A 109 -6.95 -2.71 -18.43
N LYS A 110 -8.09 -3.39 -18.65
CA LYS A 110 -8.60 -3.67 -20.01
C LYS A 110 -8.93 -2.38 -20.76
N GLU A 111 -9.24 -2.52 -22.05
CA GLU A 111 -9.75 -1.41 -22.87
C GLU A 111 -8.77 -0.22 -23.01
N GLY A 112 -7.47 -0.51 -23.11
CA GLY A 112 -6.42 0.49 -23.34
C GLY A 112 -6.02 1.29 -22.10
N VAL A 113 -6.50 0.92 -20.91
CA VAL A 113 -6.13 1.56 -19.65
C VAL A 113 -4.69 1.20 -19.25
N ARG A 114 -4.21 0.00 -19.59
CA ARG A 114 -2.85 -0.49 -19.26
C ARG A 114 -1.73 0.48 -19.66
N GLU A 115 -1.85 1.17 -20.79
CA GLU A 115 -0.83 2.11 -21.30
C GLU A 115 -0.74 3.42 -20.49
N LYS A 116 -1.71 3.66 -19.60
CA LYS A 116 -1.79 4.87 -18.77
C LYS A 116 -1.21 4.67 -17.36
N VAL A 117 -0.74 3.46 -17.05
CA VAL A 117 -0.33 3.08 -15.70
C VAL A 117 1.07 2.47 -15.67
N GLU A 118 1.79 2.76 -14.61
CA GLU A 118 2.95 2.00 -14.17
C GLU A 118 2.50 0.98 -13.12
N LEU A 119 2.58 -0.29 -13.50
CA LEU A 119 2.13 -1.41 -12.68
C LEU A 119 3.28 -1.98 -11.87
N ALA A 120 3.13 -1.93 -10.54
CA ALA A 120 3.99 -2.61 -9.57
C ALA A 120 3.31 -3.88 -9.03
N THR A 121 3.99 -5.02 -9.10
CA THR A 121 3.60 -6.24 -8.36
C THR A 121 4.81 -6.93 -7.76
N LYS A 122 4.58 -7.95 -6.94
CA LYS A 122 5.60 -8.56 -6.09
C LYS A 122 5.44 -10.07 -5.99
N PHE A 123 6.54 -10.73 -5.66
CA PHE A 123 6.60 -12.15 -5.34
C PHE A 123 7.35 -12.42 -4.03
N GLY A 124 7.36 -13.68 -3.60
CA GLY A 124 8.33 -14.19 -2.64
C GLY A 124 7.69 -14.61 -1.32
N SER A 125 6.46 -14.20 -1.02
CA SER A 125 5.74 -14.72 0.15
C SER A 125 5.07 -16.05 -0.19
N VAL A 126 5.45 -17.11 0.52
CA VAL A 126 4.82 -18.43 0.42
C VAL A 126 4.11 -18.80 1.71
N PHE A 127 3.08 -19.63 1.57
CA PHE A 127 2.39 -20.24 2.70
C PHE A 127 2.36 -21.75 2.47
N GLU A 128 3.25 -22.47 3.14
CA GLU A 128 3.47 -23.91 2.99
C GLU A 128 3.27 -24.58 4.35
N GLU A 129 2.48 -25.66 4.39
CA GLU A 129 2.21 -26.44 5.62
C GLU A 129 1.70 -25.59 6.82
N GLY A 130 0.91 -24.56 6.54
CA GLY A 130 0.40 -23.66 7.58
C GLY A 130 1.43 -22.64 8.09
N LYS A 131 2.64 -22.61 7.52
CA LYS A 131 3.72 -21.69 7.89
C LYS A 131 3.98 -20.70 6.77
N ARG A 132 4.22 -19.45 7.18
CA ARG A 132 4.70 -18.42 6.26
C ARG A 132 6.20 -18.62 6.02
N GLY A 133 6.61 -18.55 4.78
CA GLY A 133 8.01 -18.58 4.37
C GLY A 133 8.28 -17.56 3.27
N TYR A 134 9.55 -17.41 2.92
CA TYR A 134 9.98 -16.52 1.84
C TYR A 134 10.86 -17.28 0.86
N ARG A 135 10.62 -17.06 -0.44
CA ARG A 135 11.36 -17.70 -1.52
C ARG A 135 11.93 -16.69 -2.49
N GLY A 136 13.24 -16.75 -2.69
CA GLY A 136 14.02 -15.94 -3.61
C GLY A 136 14.84 -16.77 -4.61
N ASP A 137 14.66 -18.10 -4.62
CA ASP A 137 15.38 -18.95 -5.57
C ASP A 137 14.96 -18.67 -7.03
N PRO A 138 15.89 -18.76 -8.00
CA PRO A 138 15.62 -18.43 -9.40
C PRO A 138 14.39 -19.14 -10.00
N ALA A 139 14.21 -20.43 -9.71
CA ALA A 139 13.09 -21.20 -10.24
C ALA A 139 11.74 -20.62 -9.77
N TYR A 140 11.65 -20.25 -8.49
CA TYR A 140 10.47 -19.59 -7.95
C TYR A 140 10.25 -18.19 -8.52
N VAL A 141 11.30 -17.37 -8.59
CA VAL A 141 11.23 -16.00 -9.14
C VAL A 141 10.57 -16.02 -10.51
N ARG A 142 11.04 -16.90 -11.40
CA ARG A 142 10.47 -17.06 -12.74
C ARG A 142 9.02 -17.53 -12.69
N ALA A 143 8.74 -18.62 -11.97
CA ALA A 143 7.40 -19.18 -11.89
C ALA A 143 6.38 -18.16 -11.36
N ALA A 144 6.76 -17.37 -10.35
CA ALA A 144 5.95 -16.31 -9.79
C ALA A 144 5.68 -15.19 -10.81
N CYS A 145 6.70 -14.77 -11.57
CA CYS A 145 6.56 -13.74 -12.59
C CYS A 145 5.58 -14.15 -13.70
N GLU A 146 5.75 -15.35 -14.26
CA GLU A 146 4.84 -15.89 -15.28
C GLU A 146 3.40 -15.96 -14.76
N ALA A 147 3.23 -16.37 -13.50
CA ALA A 147 1.92 -16.50 -12.89
C ALA A 147 1.27 -15.12 -12.65
N SER A 148 2.04 -14.10 -12.27
CA SER A 148 1.57 -12.72 -12.14
C SER A 148 1.15 -12.14 -13.50
N LEU A 149 1.98 -12.28 -14.54
CA LEU A 149 1.64 -11.86 -15.91
C LEU A 149 0.31 -12.45 -16.38
N LYS A 150 0.11 -13.75 -16.14
CA LYS A 150 -1.15 -14.44 -16.47
C LYS A 150 -2.35 -13.91 -15.70
N ARG A 151 -2.22 -13.66 -14.39
CA ARG A 151 -3.33 -13.15 -13.55
C ARG A 151 -3.70 -11.72 -13.91
N LEU A 152 -2.70 -10.90 -14.22
CA LEU A 152 -2.86 -9.52 -14.65
C LEU A 152 -3.35 -9.40 -16.10
N GLU A 153 -3.24 -10.46 -16.90
CA GLU A 153 -3.50 -10.45 -18.34
C GLU A 153 -2.66 -9.38 -19.07
N VAL A 154 -1.36 -9.28 -18.74
CA VAL A 154 -0.42 -8.33 -19.35
C VAL A 154 0.84 -9.06 -19.83
N ASP A 155 1.46 -8.51 -20.88
CA ASP A 155 2.72 -9.05 -21.42
C ASP A 155 3.96 -8.58 -20.64
N CYS A 156 3.85 -7.46 -19.93
CA CYS A 156 4.95 -6.85 -19.19
C CYS A 156 4.47 -6.17 -17.90
N ILE A 157 5.22 -6.37 -16.82
CA ILE A 157 5.10 -5.63 -15.55
C ILE A 157 6.10 -4.46 -15.57
N ASP A 158 5.72 -3.27 -15.11
CA ASP A 158 6.66 -2.14 -15.11
C ASP A 158 7.68 -2.32 -13.99
N LEU A 159 7.25 -2.57 -12.75
CA LEU A 159 8.15 -2.70 -11.60
C LEU A 159 7.84 -3.99 -10.82
N TYR A 160 8.82 -4.89 -10.73
CA TYR A 160 8.64 -6.17 -10.06
C TYR A 160 9.52 -6.30 -8.82
N TYR A 161 8.89 -6.55 -7.68
CA TYR A 161 9.58 -6.60 -6.39
C TYR A 161 9.78 -8.02 -5.87
N GLN A 162 10.93 -8.28 -5.26
CA GLN A 162 10.99 -9.25 -4.17
C GLN A 162 10.29 -8.64 -2.95
N HIS A 163 9.12 -9.17 -2.59
CA HIS A 163 8.26 -8.62 -1.52
C HIS A 163 8.89 -8.78 -0.14
N ARG A 164 9.62 -9.86 0.09
CA ARG A 164 10.37 -10.13 1.32
C ARG A 164 11.63 -10.89 0.97
N VAL A 165 12.73 -10.51 1.60
CA VAL A 165 14.03 -11.15 1.38
C VAL A 165 13.98 -12.60 1.90
N ASP A 166 14.37 -13.52 1.03
CA ASP A 166 14.69 -14.89 1.40
C ASP A 166 16.10 -14.92 2.01
N THR A 167 16.19 -15.17 3.31
CA THR A 167 17.46 -15.17 4.03
C THR A 167 18.26 -16.47 3.87
N THR A 168 17.77 -17.42 3.07
CA THR A 168 18.46 -18.68 2.76
C THR A 168 19.13 -18.68 1.38
N VAL A 169 18.77 -17.71 0.52
CA VAL A 169 19.29 -17.57 -0.84
C VAL A 169 20.11 -16.27 -0.95
N PRO A 170 21.33 -16.29 -1.51
CA PRO A 170 22.07 -15.07 -1.78
C PRO A 170 21.29 -14.16 -2.71
N ILE A 171 21.20 -12.88 -2.37
CA ILE A 171 20.45 -11.91 -3.15
C ILE A 171 20.91 -11.82 -4.61
N GLU A 172 22.18 -12.10 -4.89
CA GLU A 172 22.73 -12.12 -6.24
C GLU A 172 22.08 -13.18 -7.14
N ALA A 173 21.70 -14.33 -6.57
CA ALA A 173 20.99 -15.38 -7.32
C ALA A 173 19.57 -14.92 -7.69
N THR A 174 18.85 -14.33 -6.72
CA THR A 174 17.51 -13.78 -6.94
C THR A 174 17.52 -12.67 -8.00
N VAL A 175 18.42 -11.69 -7.85
CA VAL A 175 18.54 -10.56 -8.78
C VAL A 175 19.08 -11.00 -10.14
N GLY A 176 19.94 -12.02 -10.17
CA GLY A 176 20.39 -12.64 -11.41
C GLY A 176 19.23 -13.18 -12.26
N GLU A 177 18.21 -13.77 -11.64
CA GLU A 177 17.03 -14.21 -12.37
C GLU A 177 16.10 -13.06 -12.77
N LEU A 178 15.91 -12.07 -11.88
CA LEU A 178 15.17 -10.86 -12.21
C LEU A 178 15.79 -10.10 -13.39
N LYS A 179 17.11 -10.05 -13.47
CA LYS A 179 17.84 -9.48 -14.62
C LYS A 179 17.48 -10.19 -15.93
N LYS A 180 17.39 -11.52 -15.95
CA LYS A 180 16.97 -12.25 -17.17
C LYS A 180 15.53 -11.89 -17.55
N LEU A 181 14.63 -11.75 -16.58
CA LEU A 181 13.25 -11.32 -16.83
C LEU A 181 13.19 -9.90 -17.43
N VAL A 182 14.12 -9.01 -17.05
CA VAL A 182 14.29 -7.70 -17.70
C VAL A 182 14.76 -7.86 -19.15
N GLU A 183 15.79 -8.67 -19.39
CA GLU A 183 16.36 -8.92 -20.72
C GLU A 183 15.34 -9.57 -21.68
N GLU A 184 14.42 -10.39 -21.15
CA GLU A 184 13.30 -10.99 -21.88
C GLU A 184 12.10 -10.04 -22.09
N GLY A 185 12.11 -8.86 -21.48
CA GLY A 185 11.01 -7.89 -21.57
C GLY A 185 9.75 -8.25 -20.78
N LYS A 186 9.83 -9.24 -19.87
CA LYS A 186 8.71 -9.62 -18.99
C LYS A 186 8.48 -8.61 -17.87
N ILE A 187 9.55 -7.97 -17.42
CA ILE A 187 9.52 -6.87 -16.46
C ILE A 187 10.40 -5.72 -16.97
N LYS A 188 10.11 -4.46 -16.64
CA LYS A 188 10.97 -3.33 -17.02
C LYS A 188 11.99 -2.96 -15.95
N TYR A 189 11.56 -2.98 -14.69
CA TYR A 189 12.33 -2.49 -13.55
C TYR A 189 12.28 -3.48 -12.38
N ILE A 190 13.34 -3.49 -11.57
CA ILE A 190 13.48 -4.34 -10.39
C ILE A 190 13.32 -3.49 -9.13
N GLY A 191 12.54 -3.98 -8.18
CA GLY A 191 12.45 -3.42 -6.84
C GLY A 191 12.76 -4.43 -5.74
N LEU A 192 13.05 -3.94 -4.54
CA LEU A 192 13.12 -4.74 -3.32
C LEU A 192 12.15 -4.21 -2.29
N SER A 193 11.65 -5.06 -1.41
CA SER A 193 10.84 -4.63 -0.28
C SER A 193 11.36 -5.20 1.03
N GLU A 194 11.43 -4.34 2.04
CA GLU A 194 11.88 -4.70 3.39
C GLU A 194 13.23 -5.45 3.36
N ALA A 195 14.19 -4.92 2.61
CA ALA A 195 15.56 -5.42 2.50
C ALA A 195 16.52 -4.59 3.34
N SER A 196 17.56 -5.22 3.92
CA SER A 196 18.61 -4.52 4.66
C SER A 196 19.50 -3.68 3.73
N ALA A 197 20.23 -2.72 4.30
CA ALA A 197 21.18 -1.89 3.54
C ALA A 197 22.26 -2.74 2.83
N ALA A 198 22.78 -3.78 3.50
CA ALA A 198 23.76 -4.70 2.93
C ALA A 198 23.18 -5.49 1.75
N THR A 199 21.96 -6.01 1.89
CA THR A 199 21.26 -6.72 0.80
C THR A 199 20.97 -5.79 -0.37
N ILE A 200 20.54 -4.55 -0.14
CA ILE A 200 20.28 -3.55 -1.19
C ILE A 200 21.56 -3.29 -2.02
N ARG A 201 22.70 -3.05 -1.36
CA ARG A 201 23.98 -2.76 -2.05
C ARG A 201 24.42 -3.93 -2.92
N ARG A 202 24.33 -5.16 -2.39
CA ARG A 202 24.69 -6.39 -3.12
C ARG A 202 23.76 -6.65 -4.31
N ALA A 203 22.46 -6.44 -4.13
CA ALA A 203 21.48 -6.52 -5.20
C ALA A 203 21.79 -5.54 -6.34
N HIS A 204 22.01 -4.27 -5.98
CA HIS A 204 22.25 -3.19 -6.93
C HIS A 204 23.53 -3.38 -7.75
N ALA A 205 24.55 -4.06 -7.18
CA ALA A 205 25.77 -4.42 -7.89
C ALA A 205 25.55 -5.46 -9.01
N VAL A 206 24.49 -6.29 -8.94
CA VAL A 206 24.17 -7.29 -9.97
C VAL A 206 23.33 -6.69 -11.10
N HIS A 207 22.29 -5.93 -10.73
CA HIS A 207 21.47 -5.16 -11.65
C HIS A 207 20.89 -3.93 -10.92
N PRO A 208 20.76 -2.76 -11.57
CA PRO A 208 20.25 -1.56 -10.92
C PRO A 208 18.86 -1.76 -10.28
N ILE A 209 18.78 -1.66 -8.96
CA ILE A 209 17.51 -1.64 -8.23
C ILE A 209 16.86 -0.26 -8.40
N THR A 210 15.65 -0.22 -8.94
CA THR A 210 14.91 1.01 -9.27
C THR A 210 14.23 1.61 -8.06
N ALA A 211 13.63 0.77 -7.20
CA ALA A 211 12.95 1.23 -6.00
C ALA A 211 13.11 0.27 -4.82
N VAL A 212 13.14 0.82 -3.61
CA VAL A 212 12.96 0.08 -2.36
C VAL A 212 11.64 0.48 -1.72
N GLN A 213 10.80 -0.52 -1.44
CA GLN A 213 9.51 -0.33 -0.77
C GLN A 213 9.58 -0.73 0.71
N LEU A 214 9.21 0.19 1.60
CA LEU A 214 9.32 0.03 3.06
C LEU A 214 8.25 0.81 3.83
N GLU A 215 8.04 0.49 5.10
CA GLU A 215 7.14 1.28 5.95
C GLU A 215 7.81 2.59 6.37
N TRP A 216 7.29 3.72 5.91
CA TRP A 216 7.79 5.04 6.32
C TRP A 216 6.65 6.03 6.48
N SER A 217 6.59 6.63 7.67
CA SER A 217 5.58 7.61 8.06
C SER A 217 6.01 8.32 9.34
N LEU A 218 5.22 9.31 9.78
CA LEU A 218 5.28 9.82 11.16
C LEU A 218 5.10 8.72 12.24
N TRP A 219 4.69 7.51 11.86
CA TRP A 219 4.49 6.38 12.76
C TRP A 219 5.64 5.35 12.76
N SER A 220 6.49 5.39 11.74
CA SER A 220 7.52 4.38 11.48
C SER A 220 8.70 5.07 10.80
N ARG A 221 9.77 5.28 11.55
CA ARG A 221 10.96 6.04 11.11
C ARG A 221 12.27 5.27 11.27
N ASP A 222 12.19 3.98 11.60
CA ASP A 222 13.35 3.10 11.81
C ASP A 222 14.21 2.93 10.54
N VAL A 223 13.67 3.24 9.37
CA VAL A 223 14.37 3.16 8.08
C VAL A 223 15.32 4.33 7.81
N GLU A 224 15.17 5.44 8.53
CA GLU A 224 15.94 6.67 8.30
C GLU A 224 17.42 6.54 8.68
N GLU A 225 17.75 5.60 9.56
CA GLU A 225 19.11 5.37 10.03
C GLU A 225 20.02 4.84 8.93
N GLU A 226 19.57 3.82 8.17
CA GLU A 226 20.43 3.12 7.21
C GLU A 226 19.83 2.97 5.81
N ILE A 227 18.52 2.72 5.71
CA ILE A 227 17.89 2.35 4.44
C ILE A 227 17.69 3.57 3.54
N ILE A 228 17.16 4.67 4.09
CA ILE A 228 16.95 5.91 3.33
C ILE A 228 18.29 6.48 2.81
N PRO A 229 19.35 6.61 3.64
CA PRO A 229 20.67 7.02 3.14
C PRO A 229 21.22 6.11 2.05
N THR A 230 21.09 4.78 2.21
CA THR A 230 21.57 3.80 1.22
C THR A 230 20.83 3.93 -0.11
N CYS A 231 19.52 4.14 -0.10
CA CYS A 231 18.75 4.34 -1.32
C CYS A 231 19.21 5.61 -2.06
N ARG A 232 19.39 6.71 -1.33
CA ARG A 232 19.84 7.99 -1.90
C ARG A 232 21.24 7.93 -2.47
N GLU A 233 22.17 7.29 -1.76
CA GLU A 233 23.54 7.08 -2.23
C GLU A 233 23.58 6.35 -3.57
N LEU A 234 22.72 5.34 -3.74
CA LEU A 234 22.66 4.50 -4.94
C LEU A 234 21.70 5.02 -6.03
N GLY A 235 21.05 6.17 -5.82
CA GLY A 235 20.07 6.72 -6.76
C GLY A 235 18.83 5.84 -6.95
N ILE A 236 18.38 5.19 -5.87
CA ILE A 236 17.21 4.29 -5.81
C ILE A 236 16.01 5.07 -5.29
N GLY A 237 14.85 4.93 -5.95
CA GLY A 237 13.59 5.53 -5.49
C GLY A 237 13.05 4.87 -4.23
N ILE A 238 12.28 5.61 -3.42
CA ILE A 238 11.71 5.13 -2.17
C ILE A 238 10.20 5.04 -2.31
N VAL A 239 9.63 3.87 -2.07
CA VAL A 239 8.17 3.68 -2.07
C VAL A 239 7.68 3.46 -0.65
N ALA A 240 6.98 4.45 -0.09
CA ALA A 240 6.52 4.42 1.29
C ALA A 240 5.14 3.75 1.41
N TYR A 241 5.08 2.57 2.02
CA TYR A 241 3.81 1.91 2.34
C TYR A 241 3.31 2.27 3.74
N SER A 242 2.00 2.15 3.95
CA SER A 242 1.32 2.56 5.20
C SER A 242 1.67 3.99 5.67
N PRO A 243 1.73 5.00 4.78
CA PRO A 243 2.13 6.37 5.14
C PRO A 243 1.21 7.03 6.19
N LEU A 244 -0.01 6.50 6.35
CA LEU A 244 -1.01 6.97 7.32
C LEU A 244 -1.03 6.15 8.63
N GLY A 245 0.06 5.42 8.95
CA GLY A 245 0.10 4.58 10.16
C GLY A 245 -1.00 3.52 10.15
N ARG A 246 -1.24 2.89 8.99
CA ARG A 246 -2.28 1.85 8.81
C ARG A 246 -3.71 2.31 9.13
N GLY A 247 -3.99 3.59 8.90
CA GLY A 247 -5.28 4.23 9.15
C GLY A 247 -5.32 5.04 10.44
N PHE A 248 -4.26 4.98 11.26
CA PHE A 248 -4.16 5.74 12.50
C PHE A 248 -4.34 7.25 12.27
N PHE A 249 -3.64 7.85 11.30
CA PHE A 249 -3.76 9.27 11.03
C PHE A 249 -5.05 9.65 10.27
N ALA A 250 -5.81 8.67 9.77
CA ALA A 250 -7.09 8.92 9.12
C ALA A 250 -8.28 8.87 10.09
N SER A 251 -8.26 7.92 11.03
CA SER A 251 -9.39 7.65 11.92
C SER A 251 -9.13 7.99 13.39
N GLY A 252 -7.86 8.20 13.76
CA GLY A 252 -7.45 8.56 15.11
C GLY A 252 -7.94 7.56 16.17
N PRO A 253 -8.38 8.04 17.35
CA PRO A 253 -8.87 7.20 18.44
C PRO A 253 -10.02 6.26 18.07
N LYS A 254 -10.81 6.58 17.03
CA LYS A 254 -11.96 5.79 16.58
C LYS A 254 -11.59 4.63 15.65
N LEU A 255 -10.30 4.48 15.31
CA LEU A 255 -9.88 3.46 14.35
C LEU A 255 -10.33 2.06 14.78
N LEU A 256 -10.03 1.66 16.03
CA LEU A 256 -10.29 0.31 16.54
C LEU A 256 -11.79 -0.05 16.57
N ASP A 257 -12.65 0.94 16.78
CA ASP A 257 -14.11 0.77 16.77
C ASP A 257 -14.64 0.44 15.36
N SER A 258 -13.90 0.85 14.33
CA SER A 258 -14.28 0.67 12.92
C SER A 258 -13.68 -0.56 12.25
N LEU A 259 -12.74 -1.25 12.90
CA LEU A 259 -12.08 -2.42 12.34
C LEU A 259 -13.02 -3.63 12.34
N ALA A 260 -13.10 -4.34 11.22
CA ALA A 260 -13.86 -5.59 11.15
C ALA A 260 -13.27 -6.68 12.07
N GLU A 261 -14.05 -7.71 12.36
CA GLU A 261 -13.55 -8.95 12.93
C GLU A 261 -12.53 -9.58 11.94
N GLY A 262 -11.40 -10.07 12.45
CA GLY A 262 -10.32 -10.63 11.62
C GLY A 262 -9.42 -9.59 10.92
N ASP A 263 -9.61 -8.29 11.12
CA ASP A 263 -8.70 -7.27 10.59
C ASP A 263 -7.29 -7.42 11.19
N PHE A 264 -6.27 -7.52 10.33
CA PHE A 264 -4.90 -7.79 10.74
C PHE A 264 -4.32 -6.72 11.70
N ARG A 265 -4.81 -5.49 11.66
CA ARG A 265 -4.35 -4.43 12.58
C ARG A 265 -4.69 -4.75 14.04
N ARG A 266 -5.74 -5.56 14.28
CA ARG A 266 -6.12 -6.02 15.62
C ARG A 266 -5.09 -6.94 16.27
N THR A 267 -4.11 -7.48 15.53
CA THR A 267 -3.04 -8.32 16.09
C THR A 267 -1.73 -7.57 16.32
N GLN A 268 -1.63 -6.33 15.86
CA GLN A 268 -0.38 -5.56 15.89
C GLN A 268 -0.18 -4.88 17.25
N PRO A 269 1.03 -4.96 17.85
CA PRO A 269 1.31 -4.40 19.17
C PRO A 269 0.99 -2.91 19.34
N ARG A 270 1.16 -2.10 18.28
CA ARG A 270 0.85 -0.65 18.28
C ARG A 270 -0.61 -0.30 18.55
N PHE A 271 -1.49 -1.27 18.35
CA PHE A 271 -2.94 -1.15 18.48
C PHE A 271 -3.47 -1.84 19.74
N GLN A 272 -2.59 -2.25 20.67
CA GLN A 272 -2.96 -2.97 21.89
C GLN A 272 -2.74 -2.14 23.16
N GLY A 273 -3.68 -2.25 24.10
CA GLY A 273 -3.53 -1.80 25.49
C GLY A 273 -2.85 -0.44 25.65
N GLU A 274 -1.85 -0.37 26.53
CA GLU A 274 -1.12 0.85 26.87
C GLU A 274 -0.38 1.46 25.67
N ASN A 275 0.06 0.64 24.70
CA ASN A 275 0.67 1.16 23.47
C ASN A 275 -0.34 2.04 22.71
N TRP A 276 -1.58 1.56 22.55
CA TRP A 276 -2.64 2.33 21.89
C TRP A 276 -2.97 3.61 22.64
N ASP A 277 -3.05 3.54 23.97
CA ASP A 277 -3.35 4.69 24.81
C ASP A 277 -2.28 5.78 24.71
N HIS A 278 -1.01 5.39 24.79
CA HIS A 278 0.12 6.30 24.57
C HIS A 278 0.08 6.92 23.18
N ASN A 279 -0.10 6.08 22.17
CA ASN A 279 -0.07 6.45 20.77
C ASN A 279 -1.12 7.51 20.41
N LYS A 280 -2.33 7.48 21.00
CA LYS A 280 -3.37 8.49 20.77
C LYS A 280 -2.89 9.93 21.04
N THR A 281 -1.97 10.14 21.98
CA THR A 281 -1.41 11.47 22.28
C THR A 281 -0.66 12.07 21.09
N LEU A 282 0.00 11.24 20.28
CA LEU A 282 0.66 11.71 19.05
C LEU A 282 -0.36 12.13 18.00
N PHE A 283 -1.48 11.41 17.88
CA PHE A 283 -2.57 11.81 16.98
C PHE A 283 -3.14 13.18 17.35
N GLU A 284 -3.36 13.44 18.64
CA GLU A 284 -3.85 14.72 19.13
C GLU A 284 -2.90 15.86 18.75
N ARG A 285 -1.60 15.70 19.00
CA ARG A 285 -0.58 16.71 18.66
C ARG A 285 -0.48 16.95 17.15
N VAL A 286 -0.50 15.89 16.33
CA VAL A 286 -0.53 16.03 14.86
C VAL A 286 -1.82 16.72 14.40
N SER A 287 -2.95 16.45 15.06
CA SER A 287 -4.23 17.08 14.74
C SER A 287 -4.24 18.59 15.04
N GLU A 288 -3.57 19.03 16.10
CA GLU A 288 -3.39 20.46 16.40
C GLU A 288 -2.67 21.19 15.26
N ILE A 289 -1.58 20.61 14.74
CA ILE A 289 -0.86 21.17 13.59
C ILE A 289 -1.75 21.18 12.35
N ALA A 290 -2.46 20.08 12.09
CA ALA A 290 -3.34 19.95 10.92
C ALA A 290 -4.43 21.03 10.94
N ASN A 291 -5.02 21.29 12.11
CA ASN A 291 -5.99 22.37 12.31
C ASN A 291 -5.40 23.75 12.02
N ARG A 292 -4.18 24.06 12.50
CA ARG A 292 -3.49 25.33 12.18
C ARG A 292 -3.24 25.49 10.67
N LYS A 293 -2.98 24.38 9.98
CA LYS A 293 -2.71 24.33 8.53
C LYS A 293 -3.98 24.26 7.68
N GLY A 294 -5.15 24.08 8.29
CA GLY A 294 -6.42 23.95 7.58
C GLY A 294 -6.54 22.67 6.74
N CYS A 295 -5.88 21.59 7.16
CA CYS A 295 -5.98 20.27 6.52
C CYS A 295 -6.37 19.17 7.52
N THR A 296 -6.65 17.97 7.03
CA THR A 296 -6.92 16.82 7.91
C THR A 296 -5.61 16.24 8.47
N PRO A 297 -5.63 15.52 9.61
CA PRO A 297 -4.45 14.82 10.11
C PRO A 297 -3.88 13.82 9.10
N SER A 298 -4.74 13.16 8.31
CA SER A 298 -4.32 12.27 7.22
C SER A 298 -3.57 13.02 6.11
N GLN A 299 -4.07 14.18 5.70
CA GLN A 299 -3.41 15.03 4.72
C GLN A 299 -2.08 15.53 5.23
N LEU A 300 -2.00 15.96 6.49
CA LEU A 300 -0.76 16.42 7.09
C LEU A 300 0.30 15.31 7.17
N ALA A 301 -0.08 14.13 7.67
CA ALA A 301 0.82 12.99 7.78
C ALA A 301 1.34 12.53 6.41
N LEU A 302 0.48 12.50 5.39
CA LEU A 302 0.87 12.14 4.03
C LEU A 302 1.71 13.23 3.35
N ALA A 303 1.39 14.52 3.60
CA ALA A 303 2.19 15.64 3.12
C ALA A 303 3.61 15.60 3.69
N TRP A 304 3.77 15.21 4.97
CA TRP A 304 5.09 15.01 5.56
C TRP A 304 5.92 14.00 4.77
N VAL A 305 5.33 12.85 4.38
CA VAL A 305 6.03 11.85 3.56
C VAL A 305 6.41 12.42 2.19
N HIS A 306 5.52 13.17 1.54
CA HIS A 306 5.81 13.84 0.27
C HIS A 306 6.96 14.87 0.38
N HIS A 307 7.12 15.53 1.53
CA HIS A 307 8.20 16.51 1.75
C HIS A 307 9.54 15.87 2.10
N GLN A 308 9.61 14.54 2.25
CA GLN A 308 10.86 13.86 2.54
C GLN A 308 11.84 13.88 1.35
N GLY A 309 11.36 14.04 0.12
CA GLY A 309 12.20 14.19 -1.07
C GLY A 309 11.47 13.88 -2.39
N ASP A 310 12.02 14.37 -3.50
CA ASP A 310 11.49 14.12 -4.85
C ASP A 310 11.71 12.66 -5.33
N ASP A 311 12.48 11.89 -4.56
CA ASP A 311 12.75 10.46 -4.71
C ASP A 311 11.71 9.56 -4.01
N VAL A 312 10.72 10.15 -3.34
CA VAL A 312 9.75 9.44 -2.49
C VAL A 312 8.37 9.39 -3.15
N CYS A 313 7.83 8.17 -3.29
CA CYS A 313 6.47 7.92 -3.78
C CYS A 313 5.64 7.15 -2.73
N PRO A 314 4.80 7.80 -1.92
CA PRO A 314 3.90 7.09 -1.03
C PRO A 314 2.75 6.43 -1.81
N ILE A 315 2.32 5.26 -1.32
CA ILE A 315 1.23 4.45 -1.91
C ILE A 315 0.07 4.23 -0.92
N PRO A 316 -0.60 5.29 -0.44
CA PRO A 316 -1.72 5.13 0.49
C PRO A 316 -2.86 4.35 -0.17
N GLY A 317 -3.25 3.22 0.43
CA GLY A 317 -4.39 2.43 -0.01
C GLY A 317 -5.72 2.94 0.55
N THR A 318 -6.80 2.72 -0.20
CA THR A 318 -8.17 3.00 0.23
C THR A 318 -9.17 2.17 -0.59
N THR A 319 -10.39 2.01 -0.06
CA THR A 319 -11.53 1.40 -0.75
C THR A 319 -12.68 2.37 -0.96
N LYS A 320 -12.44 3.67 -0.76
CA LYS A 320 -13.45 4.74 -0.87
C LYS A 320 -12.90 5.90 -1.67
N ILE A 321 -13.71 6.43 -2.59
CA ILE A 321 -13.35 7.58 -3.45
C ILE A 321 -13.10 8.84 -2.61
N GLU A 322 -13.87 9.04 -1.54
CA GLU A 322 -13.75 10.21 -0.66
C GLU A 322 -12.38 10.22 0.03
N ASN A 323 -11.95 9.07 0.55
CA ASN A 323 -10.64 8.89 1.15
C ASN A 323 -9.52 9.06 0.11
N PHE A 324 -9.72 8.58 -1.11
CA PHE A 324 -8.76 8.79 -2.20
C PHE A 324 -8.59 10.29 -2.49
N ASN A 325 -9.70 11.03 -2.60
CA ASN A 325 -9.66 12.47 -2.84
C ASN A 325 -8.98 13.22 -1.69
N GLN A 326 -9.22 12.80 -0.43
CA GLN A 326 -8.49 13.33 0.72
C GLN A 326 -6.99 13.09 0.61
N ASN A 327 -6.57 11.87 0.26
CA ASN A 327 -5.16 11.53 0.08
C ASN A 327 -4.50 12.40 -1.01
N ILE A 328 -5.15 12.59 -2.16
CA ILE A 328 -4.63 13.46 -3.23
C ILE A 328 -4.54 14.92 -2.78
N GLY A 329 -5.46 15.38 -1.94
CA GLY A 329 -5.41 16.72 -1.34
C GLY A 329 -4.12 16.99 -0.54
N ALA A 330 -3.42 15.96 -0.05
CA ALA A 330 -2.15 16.10 0.65
C ALA A 330 -1.05 16.75 -0.20
N LEU A 331 -1.08 16.58 -1.54
CA LEU A 331 -0.10 17.18 -2.46
C LEU A 331 -0.15 18.72 -2.48
N SER A 332 -1.27 19.31 -2.05
CA SER A 332 -1.45 20.77 -1.96
C SER A 332 -1.00 21.34 -0.61
N VAL A 333 -0.80 20.52 0.41
CA VAL A 333 -0.34 20.97 1.73
C VAL A 333 1.12 21.36 1.62
N LYS A 334 1.48 22.55 2.10
CA LYS A 334 2.87 23.05 2.13
C LYS A 334 3.39 23.02 3.56
N LEU A 335 4.54 22.39 3.76
CA LEU A 335 5.21 22.34 5.07
C LEU A 335 6.46 23.21 5.02
N THR A 336 6.58 24.13 5.97
CA THR A 336 7.80 24.91 6.17
C THR A 336 8.82 24.06 6.92
N PRO A 337 10.10 24.46 6.95
CA PRO A 337 11.10 23.79 7.78
C PRO A 337 10.70 23.69 9.26
N GLU A 338 9.99 24.70 9.78
CA GLU A 338 9.49 24.71 11.16
C GLU A 338 8.38 23.68 11.36
N ASP A 339 7.42 23.56 10.42
CA ASP A 339 6.38 22.52 10.47
C ASP A 339 7.01 21.12 10.46
N MET A 340 8.01 20.91 9.59
CA MET A 340 8.72 19.63 9.48
C MET A 340 9.43 19.31 10.80
N SER A 341 10.17 20.26 11.37
CA SER A 341 10.86 20.08 12.64
C SER A 341 9.90 19.79 13.80
N GLU A 342 8.75 20.49 13.87
CA GLU A 342 7.73 20.26 14.89
C GLU A 342 7.13 18.85 14.76
N LEU A 343 6.77 18.43 13.54
CA LEU A 343 6.25 17.10 13.26
C LEU A 343 7.25 16.01 13.62
N GLU A 344 8.52 16.20 13.27
CA GLU A 344 9.59 15.24 13.55
C GLU A 344 9.91 15.13 15.04
N ALA A 345 9.78 16.21 15.80
CA ALA A 345 9.90 16.19 17.25
C ALA A 345 8.74 15.44 17.93
N ILE A 346 7.51 15.57 17.40
CA ILE A 346 6.35 14.80 17.86
C ILE A 346 6.54 13.31 17.54
N ALA A 347 6.96 13.02 16.31
CA ALA A 347 7.17 11.69 15.77
C ALA A 347 8.64 11.27 15.82
N SER A 348 9.30 11.46 16.97
CA SER A 348 10.65 10.92 17.14
C SER A 348 10.63 9.39 17.12
N THR A 349 11.76 8.75 16.81
CA THR A 349 11.84 7.30 16.58
C THR A 349 11.28 6.46 17.74
N ASP A 350 11.44 6.93 18.98
CA ASP A 350 10.96 6.24 20.19
C ASP A 350 9.55 6.69 20.65
N ALA A 351 8.93 7.63 19.94
CA ALA A 351 7.65 8.22 20.32
C ALA A 351 6.49 7.25 20.15
N VAL A 352 6.55 6.35 19.17
CA VAL A 352 5.52 5.33 18.93
C VAL A 352 5.80 4.09 19.76
N LYS A 353 4.80 3.61 20.49
CA LYS A 353 4.92 2.40 21.32
C LYS A 353 4.31 1.18 20.62
N GLY A 354 5.00 0.05 20.78
CA GLY A 354 4.68 -1.22 20.15
C GLY A 354 5.35 -1.43 18.78
N ASP A 355 5.69 -2.67 18.48
CA ASP A 355 6.28 -3.07 17.21
C ASP A 355 5.28 -3.00 16.03
N ARG A 356 5.82 -2.83 14.81
CA ARG A 356 5.04 -2.82 13.55
C ARG A 356 4.26 -4.12 13.31
N TYR A 357 4.81 -5.22 13.79
CA TYR A 357 4.29 -6.57 13.59
C TYR A 357 4.38 -7.39 14.87
N MET A 358 3.61 -8.49 14.93
CA MET A 358 3.80 -9.52 15.93
C MET A 358 5.13 -10.27 15.72
N ALA A 359 5.63 -10.92 16.77
CA ALA A 359 6.86 -11.72 16.70
C ALA A 359 6.81 -12.73 15.55
N GLY A 360 7.93 -12.84 14.81
CA GLY A 360 8.08 -13.78 13.70
C GLY A 360 7.72 -13.24 12.31
N MET A 361 7.23 -12.01 12.18
CA MET A 361 7.17 -11.34 10.87
C MET A 361 8.47 -10.59 10.58
N SER A 362 9.10 -10.92 9.46
CA SER A 362 10.33 -10.24 9.03
C SER A 362 10.06 -8.76 8.73
N THR A 363 11.11 -7.94 8.81
CA THR A 363 11.20 -6.56 8.30
C THR A 363 12.55 -6.44 7.60
N PHE A 364 12.98 -5.24 7.21
CA PHE A 364 14.36 -5.01 6.79
C PHE A 364 15.39 -5.41 7.87
N LYS A 365 15.00 -5.38 9.16
CA LYS A 365 15.85 -5.83 10.26
C LYS A 365 16.03 -7.35 10.18
N GLY A 366 17.27 -7.79 10.05
CA GLY A 366 17.62 -9.20 9.87
C GLY A 366 17.39 -9.74 8.45
N ALA A 367 17.17 -8.87 7.47
CA ALA A 367 17.00 -9.24 6.06
C ALA A 367 18.33 -9.34 5.30
N ASP A 368 19.38 -9.82 5.96
CA ASP A 368 20.66 -10.14 5.31
C ASP A 368 20.60 -11.53 4.67
N THR A 369 21.25 -11.67 3.52
CA THR A 369 21.34 -12.96 2.82
C THR A 369 22.73 -13.58 2.94
N PRO A 370 22.87 -14.91 2.85
CA PRO A 370 24.18 -15.55 2.79
C PRO A 370 25.02 -15.00 1.63
N PRO A 371 26.37 -15.04 1.73
CA PRO A 371 27.24 -14.62 0.65
C PRO A 371 27.10 -15.54 -0.57
N LEU A 372 27.33 -15.01 -1.78
CA LEU A 372 27.27 -15.81 -3.00
C LEU A 372 28.24 -17.01 -2.96
N SER A 373 29.38 -16.87 -2.29
CA SER A 373 30.39 -17.94 -2.17
C SER A 373 29.91 -19.17 -1.40
N SER A 374 28.85 -19.06 -0.58
CA SER A 374 28.27 -20.22 0.12
C SER A 374 27.20 -20.95 -0.70
N TRP A 375 26.86 -20.45 -1.88
CA TRP A 375 25.80 -21.01 -2.71
C TRP A 375 26.30 -22.17 -3.56
N LYS A 376 25.68 -23.34 -3.39
CA LYS A 376 25.80 -24.45 -4.32
C LYS A 376 24.56 -24.41 -5.21
N SER A 377 24.71 -24.00 -6.46
CA SER A 377 23.62 -24.08 -7.43
C SER A 377 23.27 -25.56 -7.62
N GLU A 378 22.06 -25.97 -7.24
CA GLU A 378 21.48 -27.25 -7.69
C GLU A 378 21.01 -27.16 -9.14
#